data_AF-A0A821DZ50-F1
#
_entry.id   AF-A0A821DZ50-F1
#
_cell.length_a   1.000
_cell.length_b   1.000
_cell.length_c   1.000
_cell.angle_alpha   90.00
_cell.angle_beta   90.00
_cell.angle_gamma   90.00
#
_symmetry.space_group_name_H-M   'P 1'
#
loop_
_entity.id
_entity.type
_entity.pdbx_description
1 polymer ?
#
loop_
_entity_poly.entity_id
_entity_poly.type
_entity_poly.pdbx_seq_one_letter_code
_entity_poly.pdbx_strand_id
1 'polypeptide(L)'
;MGIFFTFNEPKTKIEAAIKKVNDFHPNIKLEATIGSCVSFLDFLINIKNGILSTPAHHKPAAEPCVVPFSSDHPRHVFSNIMQAALL
;
A
#
# COMPACT_ATOMS: atom_id res chain seq x y z
N MET A 1 8.17 -6.32 -4.20
CA MET A 1 6.76 -6.71 -4.03
C MET A 1 6.55 -6.96 -2.54
N GLY A 2 5.67 -6.21 -1.88
CA GLY A 2 5.35 -6.44 -0.46
C GLY A 2 4.13 -7.35 -0.30
N ILE A 3 3.94 -7.93 0.88
CA ILE A 3 2.75 -8.73 1.22
C ILE A 3 2.11 -8.11 2.45
N PHE A 4 0.78 -8.06 2.48
CA PHE A 4 0.01 -7.59 3.62
C PHE A 4 -0.73 -8.77 4.27
N PHE A 5 -0.79 -8.75 5.61
CA PHE A 5 -1.50 -9.74 6.42
C PHE A 5 -2.25 -9.06 7.56
N THR A 6 -3.42 -9.59 7.92
CA THR A 6 -4.13 -9.27 9.17
C THR A 6 -3.99 -10.42 10.15
N PHE A 7 -3.85 -10.09 11.43
CA PHE A 7 -3.77 -11.06 12.51
C PHE A 7 -4.68 -10.63 13.66
N ASN A 8 -5.34 -11.60 14.28
CA ASN A 8 -6.12 -11.39 15.50
C ASN A 8 -5.34 -11.85 16.75
N GLU A 9 -4.04 -11.59 16.75
CA GLU A 9 -3.10 -11.99 17.81
C GLU A 9 -2.37 -10.74 18.33
N PRO A 10 -1.90 -10.74 19.58
CA PRO A 10 -1.17 -9.62 20.12
C PRO A 10 0.14 -9.41 19.35
N LYS A 11 0.53 -8.13 19.24
CA LYS A 11 1.74 -7.68 18.52
C LYS A 11 2.98 -8.50 18.89
N THR A 12 3.15 -8.86 20.16
CA THR A 12 4.29 -9.63 20.67
C THR A 12 4.45 -11.01 20.02
N LYS A 13 3.34 -11.70 19.72
CA LYS A 13 3.40 -12.99 19.01
C LYS A 13 3.84 -12.83 17.56
N ILE A 14 3.37 -11.75 16.91
CA ILE A 14 3.73 -11.44 15.52
C ILE A 14 5.23 -11.11 15.44
N GLU A 15 5.74 -10.30 16.35
CA GLU A 15 7.17 -9.97 16.45
C GLU A 15 8.03 -11.22 16.70
N ALA A 16 7.58 -12.11 17.58
CA ALA A 16 8.28 -13.37 17.84
C ALA A 16 8.33 -14.28 16.59
N ALA A 17 7.25 -14.33 15.82
CA ALA A 17 7.20 -15.09 14.57
C ALA A 17 8.15 -14.51 13.52
N ILE A 18 8.17 -13.18 13.35
CA ILE A 18 9.09 -12.50 12.43
C ILE A 18 10.54 -12.79 12.83
N LYS A 19 10.86 -12.67 14.12
CA LYS A 19 12.19 -12.98 14.64
C LYS A 19 12.58 -14.42 14.33
N LYS A 20 11.70 -15.39 14.60
CA LYS A 20 11.96 -16.80 14.32
C LYS A 20 12.25 -17.06 12.84
N VAL A 21 11.53 -16.40 11.92
CA VAL A 21 11.78 -16.55 10.48
C VAL A 21 13.10 -15.91 10.07
N ASN A 22 13.43 -14.75 10.63
CA ASN A 22 14.71 -14.07 10.38
C ASN A 22 15.91 -14.86 10.91
N ASP A 23 15.74 -15.56 12.04
CA ASP A 23 16.76 -16.44 12.61
C ASP A 23 16.89 -17.77 11.85
N PHE A 24 15.82 -18.19 11.14
CA PHE A 24 15.78 -19.47 10.43
C PHE A 24 16.64 -19.49 9.16
N HIS A 25 16.73 -18.39 8.42
CA HIS A 25 17.46 -18.36 7.15
C HIS A 25 18.49 -17.22 7.09
N PRO A 26 19.79 -17.52 6.89
CA PRO A 26 20.84 -16.51 6.98
C PRO A 26 20.76 -15.42 5.89
N ASN A 27 20.13 -15.73 4.75
CA ASN A 27 20.10 -14.83 3.59
C ASN A 27 18.72 -14.21 3.31
N ILE A 28 17.70 -14.52 4.11
CA ILE A 28 16.35 -13.96 3.91
C ILE A 28 15.96 -13.26 5.20
N LYS A 29 15.79 -11.94 5.12
CA LYS A 29 15.27 -11.11 6.21
C LYS A 29 13.92 -10.53 5.83
N LEU A 30 12.95 -10.73 6.70
CA LEU A 30 11.67 -10.06 6.70
C LEU A 30 11.78 -8.75 7.46
N GLU A 31 11.39 -7.67 6.78
CA GLU A 31 11.10 -6.38 7.39
C GLU A 31 9.58 -6.22 7.46
N ALA A 32 9.07 -5.81 8.62
CA ALA A 32 7.64 -5.72 8.86
C ALA A 32 7.28 -4.41 9.55
N THR A 33 6.22 -3.77 9.04
CA THR A 33 5.58 -2.63 9.69
C THR A 33 4.29 -3.11 10.35
N ILE A 34 4.21 -3.02 11.68
CA ILE A 34 3.05 -3.48 12.44
C ILE A 34 2.29 -2.29 13.02
N GLY A 35 1.02 -2.17 12.68
CA GLY A 35 0.14 -1.13 13.20
C GLY A 35 -1.32 -1.40 12.89
N SER A 36 -2.21 -0.60 13.48
CA SER A 36 -3.64 -0.58 13.12
C SER A 36 -3.91 0.17 11.83
N CYS A 37 -2.92 0.91 11.33
CA CYS A 37 -2.98 1.68 10.10
C CYS A 37 -1.69 1.46 9.31
N VAL A 38 -1.77 1.02 8.05
CA VAL A 38 -0.59 0.81 7.19
C VAL A 38 -0.91 1.17 5.74
N SER A 39 -0.01 1.89 5.10
CA SER A 39 -0.10 2.15 3.66
C SER A 39 0.44 0.95 2.90
N PHE A 40 -0.35 0.38 1.99
CA PHE A 40 0.06 -0.73 1.13
C PHE A 40 -0.44 -0.48 -0.29
N LEU A 41 0.51 -0.38 -1.24
CA LEU A 41 0.22 0.05 -2.61
C LEU A 41 -0.55 1.38 -2.61
N ASP A 42 -1.70 1.43 -3.26
CA ASP A 42 -2.55 2.61 -3.39
C ASP A 42 -3.69 2.62 -2.36
N PHE A 43 -3.55 1.86 -1.26
CA PHE A 43 -4.55 1.76 -0.20
C PHE A 43 -3.95 2.10 1.16
N LEU A 44 -4.75 2.77 1.98
CA LEU A 44 -4.48 2.90 3.40
C LEU A 44 -5.36 1.88 4.09
N ILE A 45 -4.73 0.89 4.69
CA ILE A 45 -5.43 -0.15 5.42
C ILE A 45 -5.56 0.31 6.86
N ASN A 46 -6.79 0.41 7.37
CA ASN A 46 -7.08 0.85 8.72
C ASN A 46 -8.00 -0.15 9.42
N ILE A 47 -7.64 -0.55 10.64
CA ILE A 47 -8.46 -1.37 11.52
C ILE A 47 -8.98 -0.48 12.64
N LYS A 48 -10.28 -0.19 12.62
CA LYS A 48 -10.95 0.59 13.65
C LYS A 48 -12.11 -0.21 14.21
N ASN A 49 -12.13 -0.44 15.53
CA ASN A 49 -13.16 -1.22 16.23
C ASN A 49 -13.37 -2.64 15.63
N GLY A 50 -12.29 -3.29 15.18
CA GLY A 50 -12.36 -4.62 14.55
C GLY A 50 -12.85 -4.62 13.10
N ILE A 51 -13.18 -3.46 12.53
CA ILE A 51 -13.60 -3.32 11.14
C ILE A 51 -12.39 -2.92 10.30
N LEU A 52 -12.13 -3.71 9.25
CA LEU A 52 -11.13 -3.42 8.23
C LEU A 52 -11.71 -2.40 7.24
N SER A 53 -11.02 -1.29 7.06
CA SER A 53 -11.33 -0.26 6.08
C SER A 53 -10.13 -0.05 5.16
N THR A 54 -10.37 0.05 3.85
CA THR A 54 -9.33 0.19 2.83
C THR A 54 -9.63 1.37 1.91
N PRO A 55 -9.64 2.62 2.41
CA PRO A 55 -9.74 3.78 1.55
C PRO A 55 -8.59 3.82 0.55
N ALA A 56 -8.89 4.30 -0.67
CA ALA A 56 -7.87 4.65 -1.64
C ALA A 56 -6.93 5.68 -1.01
N HIS A 57 -5.63 5.39 -1.04
CA HIS A 57 -4.56 6.21 -0.52
C HIS A 57 -3.62 6.56 -1.66
N HIS A 58 -3.74 7.79 -2.12
CA HIS A 58 -2.76 8.35 -3.04
C HIS A 58 -1.43 8.46 -2.30
N LYS A 59 -0.43 7.68 -2.73
CA LYS A 59 0.95 7.92 -2.32
C LYS A 59 1.30 9.38 -2.67
N PRO A 60 1.99 10.11 -1.78
CA PRO A 60 2.60 11.38 -2.14
C PRO A 60 3.80 11.09 -3.05
N ALA A 61 3.56 10.70 -4.30
CA ALA A 61 4.58 10.37 -5.28
C ALA A 61 4.37 11.24 -6.52
N ALA A 62 5.24 12.26 -6.62
CA ALA A 62 5.34 13.30 -7.64
C ALA A 62 4.02 14.05 -7.89
N GLU A 63 4.12 15.26 -8.42
CA GLU A 63 2.93 16.01 -8.85
C GLU A 63 2.00 15.11 -9.68
N PRO A 64 0.66 15.28 -9.59
CA PRO A 64 -0.22 14.60 -10.53
C PRO A 64 0.31 14.91 -11.93
N CYS A 65 0.81 13.90 -12.63
CA CYS A 65 1.18 14.05 -14.03
C CYS A 65 -0.13 14.20 -14.78
N VAL A 66 -0.64 15.44 -14.82
CA VAL A 66 -1.78 15.81 -15.63
C VAL A 66 -1.29 15.69 -17.05
N VAL A 67 -1.70 14.61 -17.70
CA VAL A 67 -1.40 14.41 -19.11
C VAL A 67 -2.17 15.49 -19.87
N PRO A 68 -1.48 16.40 -20.60
CA PRO A 68 -2.17 17.43 -21.36
C PRO A 68 -3.07 16.79 -22.42
N PHE A 69 -4.15 17.46 -22.79
CA PHE A 69 -5.09 16.98 -23.82
C PHE A 69 -4.41 16.71 -25.17
N SER A 70 -3.30 17.40 -25.43
CA SER A 70 -2.45 17.24 -26.62
C SER A 70 -1.45 16.08 -26.54
N SER A 71 -1.55 15.20 -25.55
CA SER A 71 -0.62 14.08 -25.41
C SER A 71 -0.90 12.98 -26.43
N ASP A 72 0.14 12.48 -27.09
CA ASP A 72 0.07 11.42 -28.11
C ASP A 72 -0.08 10.00 -27.55
N HIS A 73 -0.50 9.86 -26.29
CA HIS A 73 -0.71 8.54 -25.71
C HIS A 73 -1.89 7.80 -26.39
N PRO A 74 -1.83 6.46 -26.50
CA PRO A 74 -2.96 5.69 -27.02
C PRO A 74 -4.23 5.90 -26.20
N ARG A 75 -5.38 5.90 -26.88
CA ARG A 75 -6.69 6.26 -26.27
C ARG A 75 -7.04 5.45 -25.00
N HIS A 76 -6.59 4.20 -24.94
CA HIS A 76 -6.82 3.28 -23.82
C HIS A 76 -6.02 3.63 -22.54
N VAL A 77 -5.00 4.48 -22.64
CA VAL A 77 -4.22 4.95 -21.47
C VAL A 77 -5.00 6.01 -20.70
N PHE A 78 -5.83 6.81 -21.39
CA PHE A 78 -6.60 7.88 -20.75
C PHE A 78 -7.80 7.40 -19.92
N SER A 79 -8.29 6.17 -20.10
CA SER A 79 -9.47 5.70 -19.37
C SER A 79 -9.22 5.47 -17.87
N ASN A 80 -7.96 5.39 -17.45
CA ASN A 80 -7.56 5.20 -16.06
C ASN A 80 -6.88 6.45 -15.46
N ILE A 81 -6.85 7.57 -16.18
CA ILE A 81 -6.23 8.82 -15.74
C ILE A 81 -7.35 9.84 -15.46
N MET A 82 -7.35 10.42 -14.26
CA MET A 82 -8.25 11.50 -13.89
C MET A 82 -7.97 12.71 -14.79
N GLN A 83 -8.91 13.05 -15.67
CA GLN A 83 -8.83 14.24 -16.50
C GLN A 83 -9.32 15.45 -15.68
N ALA A 84 -8.44 16.41 -15.41
CA ALA A 84 -8.84 17.71 -14.92
C ALA A 84 -9.05 18.64 -16.11
N ALA A 85 -10.29 19.03 -16.37
CA ALA A 85 -10.57 20.18 -17.22
C ALA A 85 -10.45 21.44 -16.37
N LEU A 86 -9.56 22.36 -16.75
CA LEU A 86 -9.59 23.74 -16.27
C LEU A 86 -10.58 24.50 -17.16
N LEU A 87 -11.65 25.04 -16.54
CA LEU A 87 -12.53 26.06 -17.13
C LEU A 87 -11.82 27.42 -17.14
#